data_AF-A0A381Q1H2-F1
#
_entry.id   AF-A0A381Q1H2-F1
#
_cell.length_a   1.000
_cell.length_b   1.000
_cell.length_c   1.000
_cell.angle_alpha   90.00
_cell.angle_beta   90.00
_cell.angle_gamma   90.00
#
_symmetry.space_group_name_H-M   'P 1'
#
loop_
_entity.id
_entity.type
_entity.pdbx_description
1 polymer ?
#
loop_
_entity_poly.entity_id
_entity_poly.type
_entity_poly.pdbx_seq_one_letter_code
_entity_poly.pdbx_strand_id
1 'polypeptide(L)'
;MRFLLSYFVSKPNSEVILTGSDRMKSRPIRVLVNALRDLGANIEYKNKDGYPPLKIIGKKILKNEVSLPADVSSQYVSSLMMLGLIIENGIKLKLEGIITSKPYILMTKELIQKIGYNVTVDQNYIQVSDINKCSEKTIIVESDWSSASYFYSIAAFSHDAEITLKSFNKDSIQGDSIVSKIYKKLGVDTIYMKDYIIIKKNKNVDLPKKVKLDLSDTPDLAQTIAVSCLGLGIECELTGLHTLKIKETDRLEALKKEFNKLGANQVKTFNNSIYFKGDQQLSNNIKISTYQDHRMALSFATLAVIIDISIESPNVVSKSFPSFWQNLKALGFKIN
;
A
#
# COMPACT_ATOMS: atom_id res chain seq x y z
N MET A 1 7.11 12.14 -4.76
CA MET A 1 6.17 13.28 -4.77
C MET A 1 5.88 13.80 -3.36
N ARG A 2 5.14 13.09 -2.50
CA ARG A 2 4.73 13.63 -1.17
C ARG A 2 5.92 13.96 -0.27
N PHE A 3 6.79 12.98 0.02
CA PHE A 3 8.02 13.18 0.80
C PHE A 3 8.96 14.24 0.21
N LEU A 4 9.15 14.23 -1.12
CA LEU A 4 9.98 15.23 -1.80
C LEU A 4 9.43 16.64 -1.65
N LEU A 5 8.10 16.82 -1.66
CA LEU A 5 7.49 18.12 -1.44
C LEU A 5 7.86 18.66 -0.05
N SER A 6 7.64 17.86 1.01
CA SER A 6 8.04 18.23 2.38
C SER A 6 9.55 18.48 2.52
N TYR A 7 10.38 17.69 1.82
CA TYR A 7 11.82 17.91 1.81
C TYR A 7 12.18 19.26 1.17
N PHE A 8 11.78 19.51 -0.08
CA PHE A 8 12.20 20.71 -0.81
C PHE A 8 11.66 22.01 -0.22
N VAL A 9 10.48 22.03 0.40
CA VAL A 9 9.97 23.25 1.05
C VAL A 9 10.85 23.73 2.21
N SER A 10 11.58 22.81 2.84
CA SER A 10 12.45 23.08 4.00
C SER A 10 13.92 23.28 3.62
N LYS A 11 14.24 23.38 2.32
CA LYS A 11 15.60 23.59 1.82
C LYS A 11 15.81 25.04 1.37
N PRO A 12 16.41 25.92 2.20
CA PRO A 12 16.75 27.27 1.79
C PRO A 12 17.56 27.29 0.49
N ASN A 13 17.37 28.33 -0.32
CA ASN A 13 18.08 28.54 -1.59
C ASN A 13 17.81 27.44 -2.64
N SER A 14 16.68 26.73 -2.54
CA SER A 14 16.25 25.78 -3.57
C SER A 14 15.01 26.29 -4.30
N GLU A 15 15.02 26.20 -5.62
CA GLU A 15 13.85 26.41 -6.48
C GLU A 15 13.67 25.18 -7.36
N VAL A 16 12.55 24.47 -7.18
CA VAL A 16 12.32 23.16 -7.82
C VAL A 16 10.91 23.11 -8.41
N ILE A 17 10.80 22.58 -9.62
CA ILE A 17 9.51 22.17 -10.19
C ILE A 17 9.35 20.66 -9.99
N LEU A 18 8.45 20.27 -9.09
CA LEU A 18 8.14 18.88 -8.81
C LEU A 18 6.98 18.43 -9.70
N THR A 19 7.28 17.57 -10.67
CA THR A 19 6.34 17.05 -11.67
C THR A 19 6.33 15.51 -11.70
N GLY A 20 5.59 14.92 -12.64
CA GLY A 20 5.55 13.48 -12.86
C GLY A 20 4.77 13.11 -14.11
N SER A 21 4.43 11.83 -14.24
CA SER A 21 3.55 11.33 -15.31
C SER A 21 2.17 12.01 -15.30
N ASP A 22 1.42 11.91 -16.39
CA ASP A 22 0.08 12.51 -16.46
C ASP A 22 -0.86 11.95 -15.40
N ARG A 23 -0.75 10.65 -15.08
CA ARG A 23 -1.48 10.09 -13.95
C ARG A 23 -1.07 10.73 -12.62
N MET A 24 0.21 11.04 -12.40
CA MET A 24 0.66 11.74 -11.19
C MET A 24 0.11 13.16 -11.12
N LYS A 25 0.05 13.88 -12.25
CA LYS A 25 -0.57 15.21 -12.36
C LYS A 25 -2.07 15.18 -12.10
N SER A 26 -2.73 14.03 -12.21
CA SER A 26 -4.15 13.85 -11.86
C SER A 26 -4.39 13.37 -10.43
N ARG A 27 -3.35 13.18 -9.61
CA ARG A 27 -3.51 12.75 -8.21
C ARG A 27 -3.63 13.95 -7.27
N PRO A 28 -4.65 14.00 -6.40
CA PRO A 28 -4.83 15.11 -5.48
C PRO A 28 -3.63 15.23 -4.54
N ILE A 29 -3.25 16.46 -4.21
CA ILE A 29 -2.20 16.78 -3.23
C ILE A 29 -2.55 18.03 -2.39
N ARG A 30 -3.72 18.64 -2.64
CA ARG A 30 -4.15 19.90 -2.01
C ARG A 30 -3.99 19.93 -0.50
N VAL A 31 -4.42 18.87 0.19
CA VAL A 31 -4.35 18.78 1.65
C VAL A 31 -2.92 18.97 2.15
N LEU A 32 -1.95 18.28 1.56
CA LEU A 32 -0.54 18.40 1.95
C LEU A 32 0.01 19.79 1.62
N VAL A 33 -0.33 20.35 0.45
CA VAL A 33 0.11 21.70 0.07
C VAL A 33 -0.42 22.76 1.03
N ASN A 34 -1.70 22.68 1.41
CA ASN A 34 -2.30 23.60 2.37
C ASN A 34 -1.61 23.49 3.73
N ALA A 35 -1.44 22.28 4.26
CA ALA A 35 -0.73 22.06 5.52
C ALA A 35 0.70 22.65 5.50
N LEU A 36 1.44 22.45 4.41
CA LEU A 36 2.77 23.02 4.25
C LEU A 36 2.75 24.56 4.14
N ARG A 37 1.77 25.13 3.44
CA ARG A 37 1.58 26.60 3.37
C ARG A 37 1.20 27.19 4.74
N ASP A 38 0.42 26.50 5.55
CA ASP A 38 0.06 26.92 6.92
C ASP A 38 1.30 26.99 7.82
N LEU A 39 2.22 26.03 7.67
CA LEU A 39 3.57 26.05 8.25
C LEU A 39 4.48 27.14 7.66
N GLY A 40 4.02 27.81 6.60
CA GLY A 40 4.65 28.95 5.97
C GLY A 40 5.34 28.63 4.66
N ALA A 41 5.33 27.40 4.13
CA ALA A 41 6.02 27.05 2.88
C ALA A 41 5.59 27.90 1.67
N ASN A 42 6.50 28.12 0.72
CA ASN A 42 6.21 28.78 -0.55
C ASN A 42 6.05 27.73 -1.67
N ILE A 43 4.81 27.49 -2.09
CA ILE A 43 4.43 26.49 -3.08
C ILE A 43 3.42 27.13 -4.03
N GLU A 44 3.62 26.98 -5.34
CA GLU A 44 2.71 27.42 -6.40
C GLU A 44 2.28 26.21 -7.25
N TYR A 45 0.99 26.11 -7.59
CA TYR A 45 0.52 25.16 -8.60
C TYR A 45 0.85 25.72 -9.99
N LYS A 46 1.53 24.95 -10.84
CA LYS A 46 1.86 25.42 -12.20
C LYS A 46 0.70 25.29 -13.18
N ASN A 47 -0.20 24.33 -12.95
CA ASN A 47 -1.28 24.00 -13.89
C ASN A 47 -2.66 24.10 -13.22
N LYS A 48 -3.04 23.08 -12.45
CA LYS A 48 -4.38 22.97 -11.84
C LYS A 48 -4.27 22.96 -10.32
N ASP A 49 -5.04 23.81 -9.67
CA ASP A 49 -5.08 23.91 -8.22
C ASP A 49 -5.45 22.58 -7.54
N GLY A 50 -4.60 22.16 -6.61
CA GLY A 50 -4.73 20.92 -5.86
C GLY A 50 -4.02 19.72 -6.47
N TYR A 51 -3.30 19.91 -7.59
CA TYR A 51 -2.67 18.85 -8.37
C TYR A 51 -1.26 19.26 -8.85
N PRO A 52 -0.29 18.32 -8.98
CA PRO A 52 1.00 18.62 -9.60
C PRO A 52 0.85 19.05 -11.07
N PRO A 53 1.83 19.78 -11.66
CA PRO A 53 3.15 20.11 -11.11
C PRO A 53 3.14 21.24 -10.07
N LEU A 54 4.13 21.21 -9.17
CA LEU A 54 4.30 22.19 -8.10
C LEU A 54 5.63 22.93 -8.27
N LYS A 55 5.61 24.26 -8.27
CA LYS A 55 6.82 25.07 -8.10
C LYS A 55 7.03 25.31 -6.60
N ILE A 56 8.23 25.02 -6.12
CA ILE A 56 8.60 25.07 -4.70
C ILE A 56 9.75 26.03 -4.57
N ILE A 57 9.61 27.03 -3.68
CA ILE A 57 10.71 27.89 -3.27
C ILE A 57 11.02 27.55 -1.82
N GLY A 58 12.10 26.80 -1.62
CA GLY A 58 12.47 26.28 -0.32
C GLY A 58 13.02 27.37 0.60
N LYS A 59 12.64 27.30 1.87
CA LYS A 59 13.04 28.27 2.90
C LYS A 59 13.08 27.65 4.29
N LYS A 60 13.58 28.40 5.26
CA LYS A 60 13.52 27.99 6.66
C LYS A 60 12.06 28.03 7.15
N ILE A 61 11.57 26.89 7.62
CA ILE A 61 10.22 26.75 8.19
C ILE A 61 10.32 26.95 9.70
N LEU A 62 9.63 27.97 10.22
CA LEU A 62 9.70 28.36 11.63
C LEU A 62 8.50 27.86 12.44
N LYS A 63 7.33 27.76 11.83
CA LYS A 63 6.14 27.18 12.45
C LYS A 63 6.30 25.67 12.51
N ASN A 64 5.82 25.05 13.58
CA ASN A 64 5.93 23.62 13.82
C ASN A 64 4.59 22.96 14.17
N GLU A 65 3.46 23.63 14.00
CA GLU A 65 2.14 23.07 14.30
C GLU A 65 1.20 23.20 13.11
N VAL A 66 0.48 22.12 12.79
CA VAL A 66 -0.49 22.09 11.69
C VAL A 66 -1.59 21.05 11.92
N SER A 67 -2.80 21.37 11.46
CA SER A 67 -3.95 20.46 11.46
C SER A 67 -4.24 19.92 10.06
N LEU A 68 -4.72 18.69 9.97
CA LEU A 68 -5.21 18.09 8.71
C LEU A 68 -6.30 17.05 8.99
N PRO A 69 -7.24 16.81 8.04
CA PRO A 69 -8.25 15.78 8.24
C PRO A 69 -7.62 14.39 8.40
N ALA A 70 -8.20 13.55 9.25
CA ALA A 70 -7.64 12.25 9.66
C ALA A 70 -7.90 11.11 8.66
N ASP A 71 -8.85 11.30 7.74
CA ASP A 71 -9.25 10.35 6.70
C ASP A 71 -8.45 10.50 5.39
N VAL A 72 -7.42 11.33 5.40
CA VAL A 72 -6.57 11.61 4.24
C VAL A 72 -5.48 10.56 4.07
N SER A 73 -4.76 10.62 2.95
CA SER A 73 -3.66 9.69 2.70
C SER A 73 -2.62 9.75 3.82
N SER A 74 -2.32 8.58 4.41
CA SER A 74 -1.24 8.40 5.39
C SER A 74 0.12 8.92 4.92
N GLN A 75 0.34 9.00 3.60
CA GLN A 75 1.53 9.60 2.99
C GLN A 75 1.68 11.09 3.32
N TYR A 76 0.59 11.83 3.56
CA TYR A 76 0.65 13.24 3.95
C TYR A 76 1.13 13.38 5.39
N VAL A 77 0.52 12.64 6.32
CA VAL A 77 0.91 12.61 7.72
C VAL A 77 2.37 12.19 7.86
N SER A 78 2.75 11.08 7.23
CA SER A 78 4.12 10.57 7.25
C SER A 78 5.11 11.58 6.65
N SER A 79 4.72 12.31 5.60
CA SER A 79 5.57 13.34 4.99
C SER A 79 5.79 14.54 5.90
N LEU A 80 4.80 14.93 6.68
CA LEU A 80 4.93 15.97 7.70
C LEU A 80 5.75 15.47 8.89
N MET A 81 5.59 14.22 9.33
CA MET A 81 6.45 13.63 10.36
C MET A 81 7.94 13.68 9.95
N MET A 82 8.26 13.33 8.71
CA MET A 82 9.62 13.42 8.17
C MET A 82 10.14 14.86 8.06
N LEU A 83 9.27 15.84 7.79
CA LEU A 83 9.62 17.27 7.86
C LEU A 83 10.03 17.68 9.28
N GLY A 84 9.39 17.11 10.31
CA GLY A 84 9.73 17.33 11.71
C GLY A 84 11.16 16.94 12.09
N LEU A 85 11.85 16.12 11.28
CA LEU A 85 13.26 15.79 11.48
C LEU A 85 14.22 16.90 11.02
N ILE A 86 13.72 17.82 10.18
CA ILE A 86 14.53 18.83 9.49
C ILE A 86 14.36 20.20 10.14
N ILE A 87 13.16 20.52 10.63
CA ILE A 87 12.84 21.83 11.19
C ILE A 87 13.25 21.90 12.67
N GLU A 88 13.78 23.04 13.10
CA GLU A 88 14.49 23.19 14.40
C GLU A 88 13.66 22.79 15.62
N ASN A 89 12.34 23.02 15.59
CA ASN A 89 11.46 22.81 16.74
C ASN A 89 10.62 21.52 16.64
N GLY A 90 11.05 20.56 15.82
CA GLY A 90 10.25 19.36 15.54
C GLY A 90 8.92 19.71 14.85
N ILE A 91 7.93 18.81 14.91
CA ILE A 91 6.58 19.10 14.40
C ILE A 91 5.50 18.52 15.29
N LYS A 92 4.38 19.22 15.40
CA LYS A 92 3.13 18.83 16.05
C LYS A 92 2.02 18.79 15.01
N LEU A 93 1.36 17.64 14.90
CA LEU A 93 0.26 17.40 13.98
C LEU A 93 -1.01 17.14 14.78
N LYS A 94 -2.11 17.77 14.37
CA LYS A 94 -3.45 17.47 14.85
C LYS A 94 -4.27 16.86 13.71
N LEU A 95 -4.73 15.63 13.89
CA LEU A 95 -5.55 14.90 12.92
C LEU A 95 -7.03 15.08 13.28
N GLU A 96 -7.80 15.67 12.37
CA GLU A 96 -9.22 15.98 12.63
C GLU A 96 -10.11 14.84 12.14
N GLY A 97 -10.81 14.17 13.06
CA GLY A 97 -11.71 13.05 12.78
C GLY A 97 -11.12 11.69 13.13
N ILE A 98 -11.52 10.65 12.38
CA ILE A 98 -11.10 9.26 12.59
C ILE A 98 -9.88 8.97 11.73
N ILE A 99 -8.78 8.54 12.36
CA ILE A 99 -7.55 8.17 11.66
C ILE A 99 -7.79 6.92 10.82
N THR A 100 -7.47 6.99 9.53
CA THR A 100 -7.41 5.83 8.65
C THR A 100 -5.96 5.43 8.39
N SER A 101 -5.72 4.16 8.08
CA SER A 101 -4.38 3.67 7.73
C SER A 101 -3.34 3.94 8.84
N LYS A 102 -3.74 3.77 10.11
CA LYS A 102 -2.92 4.00 11.31
C LYS A 102 -1.58 3.23 11.28
N PRO A 103 -1.49 2.00 10.73
CA PRO A 103 -0.21 1.29 10.65
C PRO A 103 0.90 2.05 9.93
N TYR A 104 0.59 2.89 8.93
CA TYR A 104 1.63 3.66 8.22
C TYR A 104 2.19 4.81 9.09
N ILE A 105 1.36 5.40 9.95
CA ILE A 105 1.80 6.40 10.94
C ILE A 105 2.71 5.72 11.97
N LEU A 106 2.29 4.56 12.48
CA LEU A 106 3.09 3.78 13.43
C LEU A 106 4.40 3.28 12.81
N MET A 107 4.38 2.82 11.57
CA MET A 107 5.59 2.46 10.84
C MET A 107 6.56 3.64 10.71
N THR A 108 6.04 4.82 10.38
CA THR A 108 6.86 6.04 10.31
C THR A 108 7.42 6.41 11.68
N LYS A 109 6.61 6.33 12.73
CA LYS A 109 7.03 6.52 14.13
C LYS A 109 8.20 5.59 14.48
N GLU A 110 8.04 4.28 14.27
CA GLU A 110 9.06 3.28 14.59
C GLU A 110 10.37 3.51 13.81
N LEU A 111 10.29 3.86 12.53
CA LEU A 111 11.47 4.19 11.72
C LEU A 111 12.18 5.45 12.24
N ILE A 112 11.43 6.48 12.59
CA ILE A 112 11.97 7.71 13.18
C ILE A 112 12.59 7.43 14.56
N GLN A 113 11.99 6.56 15.37
CA GLN A 113 12.56 6.16 16.66
C GLN A 113 13.84 5.33 16.49
N LYS A 114 13.89 4.45 15.47
CA LYS A 114 15.10 3.70 15.13
C LYS A 114 16.27 4.62 14.80
N ILE A 115 16.05 5.76 14.12
CA ILE A 115 17.10 6.75 13.85
C ILE A 115 17.46 7.63 15.06
N GLY A 116 16.72 7.54 16.18
CA GLY A 116 17.06 8.17 17.46
C GLY A 116 16.19 9.36 17.87
N TYR A 117 15.21 9.75 17.05
CA TYR A 117 14.29 10.83 17.38
C TYR A 117 13.13 10.33 18.23
N ASN A 118 12.53 11.22 19.03
CA ASN A 118 11.34 10.87 19.79
C ASN A 118 10.07 11.18 18.99
N VAL A 119 9.15 10.20 18.93
CA VAL A 119 7.84 10.38 18.32
C VAL A 119 6.76 9.90 19.27
N THR A 120 5.85 10.79 19.64
CA THR A 120 4.63 10.45 20.37
C THR A 120 3.45 10.44 19.42
N VAL A 121 2.57 9.47 19.60
CA VAL A 121 1.30 9.35 18.90
C VAL A 121 0.25 9.10 19.96
N ASP A 122 -0.55 10.10 20.27
CA ASP A 122 -1.60 10.05 21.28
C ASP A 122 -2.93 10.47 20.66
N GLN A 123 -3.85 9.52 20.53
CA GLN A 123 -5.13 9.68 19.82
C GLN A 123 -4.94 10.32 18.44
N ASN A 124 -5.26 11.61 18.32
CA ASN A 124 -5.23 12.42 17.12
C ASN A 124 -4.04 13.40 17.07
N TYR A 125 -3.15 13.36 18.06
CA TYR A 125 -1.98 14.22 18.13
C TYR A 125 -0.71 13.41 17.86
N ILE A 126 0.14 13.93 16.99
CA ILE A 126 1.44 13.36 16.68
C ILE A 126 2.49 14.43 16.92
N GLN A 127 3.54 14.10 17.67
CA GLN A 127 4.67 15.00 17.87
C GLN A 127 5.96 14.29 17.53
N VAL A 128 6.76 14.90 16.65
CA VAL A 128 8.15 14.53 16.39
C VAL A 128 9.03 15.57 17.07
N SER A 129 9.94 15.12 17.93
CA SER A 129 10.77 15.98 18.77
C SER A 129 12.18 15.41 18.94
N ASP A 130 13.10 16.29 19.32
CA ASP A 130 14.52 16.01 19.35
C ASP A 130 14.96 15.25 20.62
N ILE A 131 15.86 14.28 20.43
CA ILE A 131 16.77 13.75 21.45
C ILE A 131 18.13 13.64 20.75
N ASN A 132 19.00 14.63 20.98
CA ASN A 132 20.46 14.59 20.80
C ASN A 132 21.02 13.88 19.55
N LYS A 133 21.53 14.67 18.60
CA LYS A 133 22.43 14.30 17.48
C LYS A 133 22.35 12.83 17.04
N CYS A 134 21.54 12.61 16.01
CA CYS A 134 21.51 11.38 15.21
C CYS A 134 22.93 10.85 14.95
N SER A 135 23.21 9.64 15.46
CA SER A 135 24.40 8.87 15.07
C SER A 135 24.10 8.14 13.76
N GLU A 136 25.13 7.88 12.96
CA GLU A 136 24.99 7.01 11.80
C GLU A 136 24.47 5.65 12.25
N LYS A 137 23.36 5.19 11.65
CA LYS A 137 22.73 3.91 11.96
C LYS A 137 22.50 3.11 10.69
N THR A 138 22.87 1.83 10.75
CA THR A 138 22.49 0.86 9.73
C THR A 138 21.13 0.28 10.09
N ILE A 139 20.16 0.43 9.19
CA ILE A 139 18.81 -0.14 9.33
C ILE A 139 18.60 -1.15 8.21
N ILE A 140 18.31 -2.40 8.58
CA ILE A 140 17.90 -3.43 7.63
C ILE A 140 16.46 -3.13 7.22
N VAL A 141 16.25 -2.97 5.92
CA VAL A 141 14.92 -2.77 5.33
C VAL A 141 14.27 -4.13 5.14
N GLU A 142 13.10 -4.33 5.76
CA GLU A 142 12.30 -5.52 5.56
C GLU A 142 11.78 -5.62 4.12
N SER A 143 11.57 -6.85 3.65
CA SER A 143 10.82 -7.12 2.43
C SER A 143 9.37 -6.68 2.56
N ASP A 144 8.74 -6.35 1.44
CA ASP A 144 7.39 -5.78 1.38
C ASP A 144 6.31 -6.83 1.63
N TRP A 145 5.56 -6.70 2.74
CA TRP A 145 4.47 -7.64 3.10
C TRP A 145 3.26 -7.54 2.15
N SER A 146 3.07 -6.36 1.56
CA SER A 146 2.14 -6.14 0.45
C SER A 146 2.43 -7.11 -0.71
N SER A 147 3.71 -7.26 -1.08
CA SER A 147 4.17 -8.13 -2.16
C SER A 147 4.24 -9.60 -1.75
N ALA A 148 4.49 -9.88 -0.47
CA ALA A 148 4.36 -11.23 0.07
C ALA A 148 2.96 -11.80 -0.19
N SER A 149 1.91 -10.96 -0.18
CA SER A 149 0.52 -11.39 -0.40
C SER A 149 0.30 -12.15 -1.70
N TYR A 150 1.07 -11.85 -2.76
CA TYR A 150 0.94 -12.55 -4.04
C TYR A 150 1.43 -14.00 -3.92
N PHE A 151 2.50 -14.24 -3.17
CA PHE A 151 3.00 -15.60 -2.90
C PHE A 151 2.08 -16.36 -1.94
N TYR A 152 1.47 -15.68 -0.98
CA TYR A 152 0.39 -16.27 -0.17
C TYR A 152 -0.79 -16.71 -1.03
N SER A 153 -1.21 -15.89 -2.01
CA SER A 153 -2.26 -16.23 -2.97
C SER A 153 -1.89 -17.44 -3.83
N ILE A 154 -0.66 -17.47 -4.37
CA ILE A 154 -0.13 -18.62 -5.12
C ILE A 154 -0.14 -19.88 -4.27
N ALA A 155 0.37 -19.81 -3.04
CA ALA A 155 0.37 -20.95 -2.12
C ALA A 155 -1.06 -21.40 -1.78
N ALA A 156 -2.02 -20.48 -1.62
CA ALA A 156 -3.41 -20.80 -1.34
C ALA A 156 -4.09 -21.54 -2.51
N PHE A 157 -3.79 -21.15 -3.75
CA PHE A 157 -4.32 -21.82 -4.95
C PHE A 157 -3.66 -23.16 -5.26
N SER A 158 -2.43 -23.36 -4.79
CA SER A 158 -1.65 -24.56 -5.11
C SER A 158 -2.20 -25.80 -4.40
N HIS A 159 -2.14 -26.95 -5.08
CA HIS A 159 -2.42 -28.25 -4.44
C HIS A 159 -1.41 -28.57 -3.34
N ASP A 160 -0.14 -28.23 -3.56
CA ASP A 160 0.95 -28.29 -2.60
C ASP A 160 1.93 -27.15 -2.87
N ALA A 161 2.46 -26.53 -1.82
CA ALA A 161 3.40 -25.42 -1.97
C ALA A 161 4.20 -25.21 -0.69
N GLU A 162 5.49 -24.97 -0.85
CA GLU A 162 6.39 -24.47 0.18
C GLU A 162 7.28 -23.39 -0.44
N ILE A 163 7.14 -22.15 0.04
CA ILE A 163 7.87 -20.99 -0.51
C ILE A 163 8.62 -20.31 0.63
N THR A 164 9.92 -20.12 0.46
CA THR A 164 10.77 -19.37 1.39
C THR A 164 10.91 -17.93 0.94
N LEU A 165 10.54 -16.98 1.79
CA LEU A 165 10.65 -15.54 1.53
C LEU A 165 11.64 -14.91 2.51
N LYS A 166 12.68 -14.25 2.00
CA LYS A 166 13.77 -13.67 2.81
C LYS A 166 13.48 -12.24 3.26
N SER A 167 14.16 -11.82 4.32
CA SER A 167 14.11 -10.48 4.94
C SER A 167 12.75 -10.12 5.51
N PHE A 168 12.10 -11.10 6.15
CA PHE A 168 10.85 -10.92 6.89
C PHE A 168 11.06 -11.20 8.37
N ASN A 169 10.30 -10.51 9.21
CA ASN A 169 10.32 -10.66 10.67
C ASN A 169 8.90 -10.91 11.20
N LYS A 170 8.78 -11.69 12.27
CA LYS A 170 7.53 -11.92 13.00
C LYS A 170 6.95 -10.64 13.58
N ASP A 171 7.80 -9.77 14.12
CA ASP A 171 7.42 -8.51 14.76
C ASP A 171 7.56 -7.34 13.79
N SER A 172 7.05 -7.52 12.57
CA SER A 172 7.12 -6.51 11.50
C SER A 172 6.35 -5.25 11.85
N ILE A 173 6.93 -4.09 11.54
CA ILE A 173 6.27 -2.79 11.66
C ILE A 173 5.29 -2.51 10.51
N GLN A 174 5.28 -3.34 9.47
CA GLN A 174 4.39 -3.19 8.33
C GLN A 174 3.00 -3.74 8.67
N GLY A 175 1.96 -2.92 8.56
CA GLY A 175 0.58 -3.33 8.83
C GLY A 175 0.14 -4.54 8.00
N ASP A 176 0.62 -4.62 6.76
CA ASP A 176 0.30 -5.67 5.80
C ASP A 176 0.79 -7.07 6.23
N SER A 177 1.65 -7.18 7.26
CA SER A 177 2.04 -8.46 7.87
C SER A 177 0.86 -9.27 8.41
N ILE A 178 -0.30 -8.63 8.63
CA ILE A 178 -1.58 -9.28 8.93
C ILE A 178 -1.99 -10.31 7.87
N VAL A 179 -1.44 -10.23 6.65
CA VAL A 179 -1.64 -11.20 5.58
C VAL A 179 -1.39 -12.63 6.04
N SER A 180 -0.39 -12.87 6.89
CA SER A 180 -0.09 -14.19 7.46
C SER A 180 -1.27 -14.76 8.26
N LYS A 181 -1.98 -13.92 9.03
CA LYS A 181 -3.16 -14.32 9.82
C LYS A 181 -4.39 -14.49 8.95
N ILE A 182 -4.55 -13.65 7.92
CA ILE A 182 -5.65 -13.76 6.97
C ILE A 182 -5.54 -15.07 6.18
N TYR A 183 -4.36 -15.35 5.62
CA TYR A 183 -4.15 -16.52 4.77
C TYR A 183 -4.05 -17.84 5.54
N LYS A 184 -3.81 -17.81 6.85
CA LYS A 184 -4.03 -18.99 7.70
C LYS A 184 -5.47 -19.52 7.57
N LYS A 185 -6.46 -18.63 7.47
CA LYS A 185 -7.86 -18.99 7.23
C LYS A 185 -8.13 -19.46 5.79
N LEU A 186 -7.23 -19.16 4.87
CA LEU A 186 -7.28 -19.56 3.46
C LEU A 186 -6.36 -20.76 3.18
N GLY A 187 -5.97 -21.50 4.22
CA GLY A 187 -5.19 -22.73 4.10
C GLY A 187 -3.71 -22.50 3.80
N VAL A 188 -3.09 -21.43 4.30
CA VAL A 188 -1.64 -21.20 4.20
C VAL A 188 -1.04 -20.92 5.57
N ASP A 189 -0.15 -21.80 6.03
CA ASP A 189 0.60 -21.59 7.26
C ASP A 189 1.85 -20.75 7.03
N THR A 190 2.28 -20.03 8.06
CA THR A 190 3.52 -19.23 8.07
C THR A 190 4.41 -19.68 9.22
N ILE A 191 5.61 -20.12 8.89
CA ILE A 191 6.66 -20.46 9.85
C ILE A 191 7.65 -19.30 9.87
N TYR A 192 7.84 -18.72 11.05
CA TYR A 192 8.73 -17.59 11.26
C TYR A 192 10.12 -18.08 11.65
N MET A 193 11.12 -17.67 10.89
CA MET A 193 12.53 -17.82 11.21
C MET A 193 13.13 -16.44 11.49
N LYS A 194 14.42 -16.38 11.85
CA LYS A 194 15.06 -15.12 12.26
C LYS A 194 15.00 -14.04 11.18
N ASP A 195 15.35 -14.39 9.94
CA ASP A 195 15.53 -13.45 8.83
C ASP A 195 14.71 -13.83 7.58
N TYR A 196 13.78 -14.79 7.71
CA TYR A 196 12.94 -15.26 6.63
C TYR A 196 11.67 -15.91 7.17
N ILE A 197 10.68 -16.07 6.30
CA ILE A 197 9.48 -16.86 6.56
C ILE A 197 9.37 -18.00 5.55
N ILE A 198 8.76 -19.09 5.97
CA ILE A 198 8.34 -20.17 5.09
C ILE A 198 6.82 -20.17 5.07
N ILE A 199 6.22 -20.04 3.88
CA ILE A 199 4.78 -20.20 3.70
C ILE A 199 4.49 -21.58 3.12
N LYS A 200 3.51 -22.29 3.68
CA LYS A 200 3.17 -23.66 3.28
C LYS A 200 1.68 -23.83 3.04
N LYS A 201 1.30 -24.55 1.99
CA LYS A 201 -0.09 -24.97 1.80
C LYS A 201 -0.51 -25.89 2.94
N ASN A 202 -1.57 -25.54 3.64
CA ASN A 202 -2.21 -26.39 4.64
C ASN A 202 -3.50 -26.99 4.04
N LYS A 203 -3.47 -28.30 3.79
CA LYS A 203 -4.58 -29.05 3.20
C LYS A 203 -5.64 -29.47 4.21
N ASN A 204 -5.36 -29.33 5.51
CA ASN A 204 -6.23 -29.75 6.60
C ASN A 204 -7.15 -28.61 7.10
N VAL A 205 -7.25 -27.52 6.33
CA VAL A 205 -8.09 -26.37 6.67
C VAL A 205 -9.32 -26.39 5.78
N ASP A 206 -10.49 -26.49 6.40
CA ASP A 206 -11.75 -26.22 5.73
C ASP A 206 -11.84 -24.73 5.38
N LEU A 207 -11.91 -24.43 4.08
CA LEU A 207 -12.02 -23.05 3.62
C LEU A 207 -13.36 -22.45 4.08
N PRO A 208 -13.36 -21.18 4.53
CA PRO A 208 -14.59 -20.53 4.94
C PRO A 208 -15.50 -20.29 3.73
N LYS A 209 -16.80 -20.48 3.90
CA LYS A 209 -17.79 -20.12 2.87
C LYS A 209 -17.81 -18.62 2.58
N LYS A 210 -17.50 -17.80 3.58
CA LYS A 210 -17.50 -16.33 3.49
C LYS A 210 -16.33 -15.70 4.25
N VAL A 211 -15.70 -14.71 3.62
CA VAL A 211 -14.71 -13.82 4.22
C VAL A 211 -15.28 -12.41 4.29
N LYS A 212 -15.32 -11.85 5.50
CA LYS A 212 -15.65 -10.44 5.76
C LYS A 212 -14.50 -9.77 6.48
N LEU A 213 -13.90 -8.74 5.88
CA LEU A 213 -12.72 -8.06 6.42
C LEU A 213 -12.85 -6.55 6.28
N ASP A 214 -12.48 -5.82 7.33
CA ASP A 214 -12.18 -4.40 7.24
C ASP A 214 -10.69 -4.22 6.95
N LEU A 215 -10.38 -3.55 5.85
CA LEU A 215 -9.01 -3.31 5.39
C LEU A 215 -8.64 -1.82 5.43
N SER A 216 -9.30 -1.01 6.25
CA SER A 216 -8.97 0.42 6.45
C SER A 216 -7.50 0.65 6.84
N ASP A 217 -6.92 -0.29 7.56
CA ASP A 217 -5.52 -0.29 8.01
C ASP A 217 -4.53 -0.90 7.01
N THR A 218 -5.01 -1.78 6.12
CA THR A 218 -4.18 -2.51 5.13
C THR A 218 -4.84 -2.52 3.75
N PRO A 219 -5.24 -1.35 3.20
CA PRO A 219 -6.07 -1.30 1.99
C PRO A 219 -5.35 -1.85 0.76
N ASP A 220 -4.02 -1.88 0.80
CA ASP A 220 -3.16 -2.37 -0.28
C ASP A 220 -3.18 -3.90 -0.45
N LEU A 221 -3.70 -4.65 0.54
CA LEU A 221 -3.96 -6.09 0.44
C LEU A 221 -5.27 -6.45 -0.29
N ALA A 222 -6.18 -5.48 -0.47
CA ALA A 222 -7.54 -5.75 -0.91
C ALA A 222 -7.63 -6.46 -2.27
N GLN A 223 -6.82 -6.05 -3.24
CA GLN A 223 -6.83 -6.65 -4.58
C GLN A 223 -6.41 -8.12 -4.54
N THR A 224 -5.34 -8.44 -3.81
CA THR A 224 -4.86 -9.82 -3.70
C THR A 224 -5.83 -10.70 -2.91
N ILE A 225 -6.40 -10.19 -1.82
CA ILE A 225 -7.40 -10.94 -1.04
C ILE A 225 -8.67 -11.18 -1.87
N ALA A 226 -9.16 -10.17 -2.59
CA ALA A 226 -10.33 -10.32 -3.46
C ALA A 226 -10.08 -11.36 -4.56
N VAL A 227 -8.92 -11.32 -5.22
CA VAL A 227 -8.55 -12.31 -6.24
C VAL A 227 -8.45 -13.72 -5.64
N SER A 228 -7.83 -13.85 -4.47
CA SER A 228 -7.75 -15.14 -3.75
C SER A 228 -9.12 -15.71 -3.41
N CYS A 229 -10.02 -14.89 -2.86
CA CYS A 229 -11.37 -15.34 -2.55
C CYS A 229 -12.14 -15.74 -3.83
N LEU A 230 -11.99 -14.99 -4.93
CA LEU A 230 -12.62 -15.33 -6.20
C LEU A 230 -12.11 -16.69 -6.72
N GLY A 231 -10.80 -16.91 -6.76
CA GLY A 231 -10.21 -18.15 -7.24
C GLY A 231 -10.46 -19.37 -6.35
N LEU A 232 -10.65 -19.15 -5.04
CA LEU A 232 -11.00 -20.20 -4.07
C LEU A 232 -12.51 -20.46 -3.99
N GLY A 233 -13.35 -19.72 -4.74
CA GLY A 233 -14.81 -19.86 -4.66
C GLY A 233 -15.43 -19.33 -3.36
N ILE A 234 -14.78 -18.40 -2.66
CA ILE A 234 -15.21 -17.91 -1.35
C ILE A 234 -16.03 -16.61 -1.51
N GLU A 235 -17.21 -16.52 -0.87
CA GLU A 235 -17.97 -15.27 -0.80
C GLU A 235 -17.13 -14.20 -0.07
N CYS A 236 -17.05 -12.99 -0.63
CA CYS A 236 -16.15 -11.98 -0.10
C CYS A 236 -16.82 -10.63 0.08
N GLU A 237 -16.60 -10.02 1.24
CA GLU A 237 -17.01 -8.66 1.58
C GLU A 237 -15.81 -7.93 2.20
N LEU A 238 -15.25 -6.96 1.46
CA LEU A 238 -14.12 -6.16 1.94
C LEU A 238 -14.57 -4.72 2.14
N THR A 239 -14.34 -4.16 3.34
CA THR A 239 -14.69 -2.77 3.70
C THR A 239 -13.44 -1.94 4.02
N GLY A 240 -13.62 -0.64 4.31
CA GLY A 240 -12.50 0.25 4.66
C GLY A 240 -11.71 0.78 3.45
N LEU A 241 -12.18 0.55 2.22
CA LEU A 241 -11.43 0.74 0.97
C LEU A 241 -11.58 2.12 0.32
N HIS A 242 -12.05 3.12 1.05
CA HIS A 242 -12.33 4.47 0.53
C HIS A 242 -11.11 5.11 -0.20
N THR A 243 -9.89 4.83 0.25
CA THR A 243 -8.67 5.38 -0.36
C THR A 243 -8.36 4.78 -1.74
N LEU A 244 -8.88 3.59 -2.08
CA LEU A 244 -8.51 2.86 -3.29
C LEU A 244 -8.96 3.55 -4.59
N LYS A 245 -10.03 4.37 -4.54
CA LYS A 245 -10.54 5.10 -5.71
C LYS A 245 -9.57 6.13 -6.28
N ILE A 246 -8.73 6.70 -5.43
CA ILE A 246 -7.83 7.82 -5.77
C ILE A 246 -6.36 7.39 -5.89
N LYS A 247 -6.10 6.07 -5.94
CA LYS A 247 -4.76 5.50 -6.13
C LYS A 247 -4.35 5.51 -7.61
N GLU A 248 -3.61 4.52 -8.08
CA GLU A 248 -3.14 4.40 -9.47
C GLU A 248 -4.27 4.33 -10.48
N THR A 249 -5.35 3.64 -10.13
CA THR A 249 -6.64 3.60 -10.85
C THR A 249 -7.77 3.62 -9.81
N ASP A 250 -9.03 3.65 -10.24
CA ASP A 250 -10.12 3.23 -9.35
C ASP A 250 -10.06 1.70 -9.24
N ARG A 251 -9.35 1.22 -8.21
CA ARG A 251 -9.07 -0.22 -8.05
C ARG A 251 -10.33 -1.03 -7.78
N LEU A 252 -11.37 -0.43 -7.21
CA LEU A 252 -12.64 -1.14 -6.97
C LEU A 252 -13.37 -1.38 -8.29
N GLU A 253 -13.47 -0.35 -9.12
CA GLU A 253 -14.07 -0.50 -10.46
C GLU A 253 -13.22 -1.37 -11.39
N ALA A 254 -11.89 -1.31 -11.29
CA ALA A 254 -11.00 -2.20 -12.02
C ALA A 254 -11.22 -3.67 -11.62
N LEU A 255 -11.24 -3.99 -10.33
CA LEU A 255 -11.55 -5.33 -9.83
C LEU A 255 -12.88 -5.84 -10.37
N LYS A 256 -13.94 -5.03 -10.27
CA LYS A 256 -15.27 -5.39 -10.77
C LYS A 256 -15.28 -5.72 -12.25
N LYS A 257 -14.64 -4.89 -13.09
CA LYS A 257 -14.57 -5.13 -14.54
C LYS A 257 -13.84 -6.43 -14.85
N GLU A 258 -12.68 -6.67 -14.24
CA GLU A 258 -11.89 -7.86 -14.51
C GLU A 258 -12.56 -9.13 -13.93
N PHE A 259 -13.24 -9.04 -12.79
CA PHE A 259 -14.02 -10.16 -12.24
C PHE A 259 -15.18 -10.55 -13.15
N ASN A 260 -15.88 -9.57 -13.72
CA ASN A 260 -16.95 -9.85 -14.69
C ASN A 260 -16.40 -10.55 -15.94
N LYS A 261 -15.19 -10.19 -16.42
CA LYS A 261 -14.53 -10.91 -17.54
C LYS A 261 -14.19 -12.36 -17.18
N LEU A 262 -13.88 -12.62 -15.92
CA LEU A 262 -13.64 -13.96 -15.38
C LEU A 262 -14.92 -14.75 -15.14
N GLY A 263 -16.10 -14.21 -15.45
CA GLY A 263 -17.38 -14.90 -15.28
C GLY A 263 -18.03 -14.72 -13.91
N ALA A 264 -17.43 -13.93 -13.01
CA ALA A 264 -18.05 -13.61 -11.72
C ALA A 264 -19.32 -12.78 -11.95
N ASN A 265 -20.47 -13.29 -11.51
CA ASN A 265 -21.73 -12.57 -11.56
C ASN A 265 -22.00 -11.85 -10.22
N GLN A 266 -22.75 -10.75 -10.26
CA GLN A 266 -23.17 -9.99 -9.07
C GLN A 266 -22.05 -9.31 -8.26
N VAL A 267 -20.96 -8.89 -8.90
CA VAL A 267 -19.93 -8.06 -8.23
C VAL A 267 -20.47 -6.66 -7.95
N LYS A 268 -20.58 -6.31 -6.67
CA LYS A 268 -21.05 -5.00 -6.19
C LYS A 268 -19.88 -4.19 -5.65
N THR A 269 -19.75 -2.97 -6.11
CA THR A 269 -18.79 -1.99 -5.60
C THR A 269 -19.54 -0.82 -5.01
N PHE A 270 -19.07 -0.33 -3.86
CA PHE A 270 -19.55 0.89 -3.22
C PHE A 270 -18.38 1.87 -3.06
N ASN A 271 -18.60 2.97 -2.33
CA ASN A 271 -17.55 3.98 -2.15
C ASN A 271 -16.32 3.47 -1.40
N ASN A 272 -16.49 2.51 -0.49
CA ASN A 272 -15.45 2.02 0.40
C ASN A 272 -15.45 0.49 0.53
N SER A 273 -16.11 -0.23 -0.36
CA SER A 273 -16.22 -1.68 -0.26
C SER A 273 -16.44 -2.38 -1.59
N ILE A 274 -16.12 -3.67 -1.61
CA ILE A 274 -16.43 -4.60 -2.70
C ILE A 274 -17.06 -5.85 -2.10
N TYR A 275 -18.06 -6.38 -2.81
CA TYR A 275 -18.77 -7.61 -2.48
C TYR A 275 -18.95 -8.48 -3.72
N PHE A 276 -18.77 -9.79 -3.59
CA PHE A 276 -19.12 -10.77 -4.61
C PHE A 276 -19.41 -12.13 -3.97
N LYS A 277 -20.20 -12.95 -4.67
CA LYS A 277 -20.53 -14.31 -4.24
C LYS A 277 -19.38 -15.28 -4.53
N GLY A 278 -19.31 -16.33 -3.71
CA GLY A 278 -18.43 -17.47 -3.95
C GLY A 278 -18.94 -18.40 -5.04
N ASP A 279 -18.29 -19.56 -5.16
CA ASP A 279 -18.63 -20.68 -6.03
C ASP A 279 -18.90 -20.28 -7.49
N GLN A 280 -18.13 -19.32 -8.00
CA GLN A 280 -18.20 -18.85 -9.37
C GLN A 280 -17.35 -19.74 -10.28
N GLN A 281 -17.89 -20.14 -11.42
CA GLN A 281 -17.10 -20.81 -12.44
C GLN A 281 -16.24 -19.78 -13.19
N LEU A 282 -14.93 -19.87 -13.02
CA LEU A 282 -14.02 -18.95 -13.69
C LEU A 282 -13.86 -19.29 -15.18
N SER A 283 -13.92 -18.25 -16.00
CA SER A 283 -13.62 -18.34 -17.42
C SER A 283 -12.11 -18.47 -17.64
N ASN A 284 -11.72 -19.32 -18.58
CA ASN A 284 -10.32 -19.56 -18.94
C ASN A 284 -9.89 -18.70 -20.15
N ASN A 285 -8.58 -18.53 -20.37
CA ASN A 285 -7.98 -17.74 -21.45
C ASN A 285 -8.41 -16.26 -21.45
N ILE A 286 -8.58 -15.69 -20.25
CA ILE A 286 -9.02 -14.30 -20.09
C ILE A 286 -7.83 -13.35 -20.09
N LYS A 287 -8.01 -12.23 -20.79
CA LYS A 287 -7.06 -11.12 -20.82
C LYS A 287 -7.41 -10.07 -19.77
N ILE A 288 -6.51 -9.89 -18.81
CA ILE A 288 -6.66 -8.97 -17.68
C ILE A 288 -6.01 -7.63 -18.00
N SER A 289 -6.81 -6.57 -17.93
CA SER A 289 -6.32 -5.19 -18.08
C SER A 289 -5.74 -4.67 -16.77
N THR A 290 -4.58 -4.01 -16.83
CA THR A 290 -3.85 -3.57 -15.62
C THR A 290 -4.11 -2.12 -15.23
N TYR A 291 -4.67 -1.31 -16.13
CA TYR A 291 -5.00 0.11 -15.87
C TYR A 291 -3.80 0.94 -15.36
N GLN A 292 -2.58 0.58 -15.79
CA GLN A 292 -1.32 1.16 -15.30
C GLN A 292 -1.11 1.01 -13.78
N ASP A 293 -1.80 0.05 -13.15
CA ASP A 293 -1.66 -0.31 -11.75
C ASP A 293 -0.93 -1.65 -11.61
N HIS A 294 0.23 -1.61 -10.95
CA HIS A 294 1.04 -2.81 -10.70
C HIS A 294 0.28 -3.85 -9.89
N ARG A 295 -0.59 -3.45 -8.96
CA ARG A 295 -1.31 -4.40 -8.11
C ARG A 295 -2.39 -5.15 -8.86
N MET A 296 -2.99 -4.55 -9.89
CA MET A 296 -3.88 -5.29 -10.78
C MET A 296 -3.11 -6.41 -11.50
N ALA A 297 -1.92 -6.13 -12.03
CA ALA A 297 -1.08 -7.15 -12.66
C ALA A 297 -0.65 -8.24 -11.66
N LEU A 298 -0.08 -7.82 -10.52
CA LEU A 298 0.51 -8.72 -9.53
C LEU A 298 -0.54 -9.61 -8.85
N SER A 299 -1.69 -9.05 -8.46
CA SER A 299 -2.77 -9.82 -7.83
C SER A 299 -3.41 -10.79 -8.81
N PHE A 300 -3.73 -10.39 -10.04
CA PHE A 300 -4.40 -11.30 -10.98
C PHE A 300 -3.48 -12.38 -11.53
N ALA A 301 -2.17 -12.11 -11.67
CA ALA A 301 -1.20 -13.11 -12.13
C ALA A 301 -1.20 -14.39 -11.27
N THR A 302 -1.61 -14.31 -10.01
CA THR A 302 -1.66 -15.48 -9.12
C THR A 302 -2.73 -16.50 -9.53
N LEU A 303 -3.80 -16.08 -10.23
CA LEU A 303 -4.81 -16.99 -10.79
C LEU A 303 -4.23 -17.95 -11.83
N ALA A 304 -3.06 -17.65 -12.39
CA ALA A 304 -2.36 -18.53 -13.34
C ALA A 304 -2.02 -19.92 -12.76
N VAL A 305 -2.16 -20.12 -11.45
CA VAL A 305 -2.06 -21.44 -10.80
C VAL A 305 -3.23 -22.35 -11.17
N ILE A 306 -4.42 -21.80 -11.40
CA ILE A 306 -5.68 -22.57 -11.56
C ILE A 306 -6.37 -22.38 -12.92
N ILE A 307 -6.06 -21.30 -13.64
CA ILE A 307 -6.60 -21.00 -14.97
C ILE A 307 -5.53 -20.33 -15.86
N ASP A 308 -5.65 -20.46 -17.17
CA ASP A 308 -4.84 -19.72 -18.13
C ASP A 308 -5.33 -18.27 -18.25
N ILE A 309 -4.41 -17.32 -18.07
CA ILE A 309 -4.70 -15.88 -18.16
C ILE A 309 -3.58 -15.14 -18.86
N SER A 310 -3.90 -14.00 -19.45
CA SER A 310 -2.93 -13.07 -20.03
C SER A 310 -3.00 -11.72 -19.32
N ILE A 311 -1.87 -11.17 -18.91
CA ILE A 311 -1.80 -9.86 -18.24
C ILE A 311 -1.37 -8.79 -19.23
N GLU A 312 -2.18 -7.74 -19.42
CA GLU A 312 -1.84 -6.62 -20.28
C GLU A 312 -0.78 -5.69 -19.69
N SER A 313 0.15 -5.22 -20.52
CA SER A 313 1.22 -4.32 -20.09
C SER A 313 1.99 -4.85 -18.86
N PRO A 314 2.55 -6.07 -18.92
CA PRO A 314 3.13 -6.76 -17.76
C PRO A 314 4.28 -5.97 -17.10
N ASN A 315 4.93 -5.07 -17.84
CA ASN A 315 5.99 -4.20 -17.32
C ASN A 315 5.50 -3.21 -16.26
N VAL A 316 4.19 -3.01 -16.08
CA VAL A 316 3.62 -2.15 -15.03
C VAL A 316 4.08 -2.56 -13.62
N VAL A 317 4.43 -3.84 -13.41
CA VAL A 317 4.93 -4.35 -12.12
C VAL A 317 6.23 -3.69 -11.66
N SER A 318 7.02 -3.15 -12.59
CA SER A 318 8.29 -2.43 -12.31
C SER A 318 8.15 -1.28 -11.31
N LYS A 319 6.93 -0.79 -11.09
CA LYS A 319 6.65 0.24 -10.10
C LYS A 319 6.91 -0.20 -8.66
N SER A 320 6.77 -1.49 -8.35
CA SER A 320 6.99 -2.01 -6.98
C SER A 320 7.72 -3.35 -6.93
N PHE A 321 7.62 -4.17 -7.98
CA PHE A 321 8.20 -5.51 -8.01
C PHE A 321 8.77 -5.86 -9.39
N PRO A 322 9.90 -5.24 -9.81
CA PRO A 322 10.48 -5.44 -11.14
C PRO A 322 10.83 -6.89 -11.48
N SER A 323 11.29 -7.67 -10.50
CA SER A 323 11.68 -9.07 -10.66
C SER A 323 10.52 -10.06 -10.55
N PHE A 324 9.26 -9.60 -10.47
CA PHE A 324 8.10 -10.47 -10.23
C PHE A 324 7.99 -11.61 -11.24
N TRP A 325 8.04 -11.32 -12.53
CA TRP A 325 7.90 -12.35 -13.58
C TRP A 325 9.04 -13.36 -13.57
N GLN A 326 10.26 -12.92 -13.25
CA GLN A 326 11.41 -13.81 -13.08
C GLN A 326 11.20 -14.74 -11.88
N ASN A 327 10.69 -14.22 -10.77
CA ASN A 327 10.39 -15.02 -9.58
C ASN A 327 9.27 -16.03 -9.85
N LEU A 328 8.24 -15.67 -10.62
CA LEU A 328 7.21 -16.65 -11.03
C LEU A 328 7.79 -17.76 -11.91
N LYS A 329 8.67 -17.44 -12.88
CA LYS A 329 9.38 -18.47 -13.66
C LYS A 329 10.18 -19.41 -12.76
N ALA A 330 10.85 -18.88 -11.74
CA ALA A 330 11.58 -19.68 -10.76
C ALA A 330 10.67 -20.57 -9.89
N LEU A 331 9.40 -20.20 -9.72
CA LEU A 331 8.36 -21.01 -9.08
C LEU A 331 7.68 -22.01 -10.05
N GLY A 332 8.15 -22.12 -11.30
CA GLY A 332 7.65 -23.10 -12.27
C GLY A 332 6.54 -22.59 -13.19
N PHE A 333 6.18 -21.30 -13.14
CA PHE A 333 5.19 -20.74 -14.07
C PHE A 333 5.74 -20.70 -15.49
N LYS A 334 4.92 -21.12 -16.46
CA LYS A 334 5.19 -20.95 -17.88
C LYS A 334 4.69 -19.57 -18.31
N ILE A 335 5.62 -18.67 -18.62
CA ILE A 335 5.32 -17.29 -19.04
C ILE A 335 5.90 -17.08 -20.43
N ASN A 336 5.00 -16.85 -21.39
CA ASN A 336 5.32 -16.63 -22.79
C ASN A 336 5.60 -15.17 -23.11
#